data_AF-A0A3P0XA02-F1
#
_entry.id   AF-A0A3P0XA02-F1
#
_cell.length_a   1.000
_cell.length_b   1.000
_cell.length_c   1.000
_cell.angle_alpha   90.00
_cell.angle_beta   90.00
_cell.angle_gamma   90.00
#
_symmetry.space_group_name_H-M   'P 1'
#
loop_
_entity.id
_entity.type
_entity.pdbx_description
1 polymer ?
#
loop_
_entity_poly.entity_id
_entity_poly.type
_entity_poly.pdbx_seq_one_letter_code
_entity_poly.pdbx_strand_id
1 'polypeptide(L)'
;MPHDDEEAEDGWISELEAEQRNFAWPDTMRNSRGVDVLFFKGDPKAPMVQRVGCWVFGISMFFITATSIAELLDSKSAEWAIMALASGGFGGWVFSRGFVGLKNGRK
;
A
#
# COMPACT_ATOMS: atom_id res chain seq x y z
N MET A 1 23.40 -13.45 -47.10
CA MET A 1 23.93 -13.18 -45.74
C MET A 1 22.71 -13.13 -44.85
N PRO A 2 22.41 -14.19 -44.09
CA PRO A 2 21.18 -14.30 -43.32
C PRO A 2 21.36 -13.81 -41.88
N HIS A 3 20.51 -12.86 -41.51
CA HIS A 3 19.91 -12.57 -40.20
C HIS A 3 20.77 -12.79 -38.94
N ASP A 4 21.70 -11.87 -38.67
CA ASP A 4 22.35 -11.73 -37.34
C ASP A 4 21.40 -11.02 -36.32
N ASP A 5 20.28 -10.49 -36.82
CA ASP A 5 19.26 -9.70 -36.15
C ASP A 5 18.25 -10.55 -35.36
N GLU A 6 17.95 -11.79 -35.80
CA GLU A 6 17.01 -12.67 -35.10
C GLU A 6 17.61 -13.27 -33.80
N GLU A 7 18.91 -13.62 -33.80
CA GLU A 7 19.59 -14.13 -32.59
C GLU A 7 19.72 -13.06 -31.49
N ALA A 8 19.84 -11.78 -31.88
CA ALA A 8 19.90 -10.66 -30.95
C ALA A 8 18.53 -10.38 -30.29
N GLU A 9 17.44 -10.52 -31.04
CA GLU A 9 16.08 -10.37 -30.52
C GLU A 9 15.70 -11.50 -29.55
N ASP A 10 16.00 -12.76 -29.90
CA ASP A 10 15.70 -13.90 -29.05
C ASP A 10 16.50 -13.86 -27.74
N GLY A 11 17.77 -13.42 -27.78
CA GLY A 11 18.59 -13.19 -26.60
C GLY A 11 17.99 -12.14 -25.67
N TRP A 12 17.57 -10.99 -26.22
CA TRP A 12 16.94 -9.91 -25.46
C TRP A 12 15.62 -10.31 -24.81
N ILE A 13 14.78 -11.07 -25.51
CA ILE A 13 13.51 -11.57 -24.97
C ILE A 13 13.78 -12.53 -23.81
N SER A 14 14.76 -13.43 -23.95
CA SER A 14 15.11 -14.38 -22.90
C SER A 14 15.66 -13.71 -21.63
N GLU A 15 16.42 -12.62 -21.80
CA GLU A 15 16.98 -11.84 -20.70
C GLU A 15 15.88 -11.06 -19.96
N LEU A 16 14.91 -10.48 -20.69
CA LEU A 16 13.73 -9.84 -20.11
C LEU A 16 12.81 -10.83 -19.40
N GLU A 17 12.60 -12.04 -19.92
CA GLU A 17 11.82 -13.07 -19.22
C GLU A 17 12.52 -13.55 -17.94
N ALA A 18 13.85 -13.69 -17.96
CA ALA A 18 14.62 -14.04 -16.77
C ALA A 18 14.54 -12.94 -15.69
N GLU A 19 14.59 -11.68 -16.09
CA GLU A 19 14.50 -10.53 -15.20
C GLU A 19 13.07 -10.34 -14.64
N GLN A 20 12.03 -10.53 -15.47
CA GLN A 20 10.63 -10.53 -15.03
C GLN A 20 10.32 -11.68 -14.08
N ARG A 21 10.88 -12.87 -14.30
CA ARG A 21 10.71 -14.01 -13.38
C ARG A 21 11.38 -13.77 -12.04
N ASN A 22 12.51 -13.05 -12.02
CA ASN A 22 13.17 -12.61 -10.79
C ASN A 22 12.46 -11.42 -10.11
N PHE A 23 11.74 -10.58 -10.85
CA PHE A 23 10.93 -9.50 -10.28
C PHE A 23 9.59 -10.01 -9.74
N ALA A 24 9.02 -11.03 -10.38
CA ALA A 24 7.83 -11.74 -9.95
C ALA A 24 8.13 -12.73 -8.81
N TRP A 25 8.68 -12.24 -7.69
CA TRP A 25 8.78 -13.03 -6.46
C TRP A 25 7.36 -13.51 -6.07
N PRO A 26 7.06 -14.81 -6.18
CA PRO A 26 5.70 -15.32 -5.93
C PRO A 26 5.25 -15.02 -4.50
N ASP A 27 6.20 -15.00 -3.56
CA ASP A 27 5.97 -14.66 -2.17
C ASP A 27 5.59 -13.19 -1.97
N THR A 28 6.16 -12.27 -2.73
CA THR A 28 5.82 -10.84 -2.66
C THR A 28 4.41 -10.59 -3.18
N MET A 29 4.02 -11.23 -4.30
CA MET A 29 2.64 -11.17 -4.81
C MET A 29 1.63 -11.86 -3.89
N ARG A 30 2.03 -12.94 -3.22
CA ARG A 30 1.17 -13.61 -2.24
C ARG A 30 1.00 -12.77 -0.97
N ASN A 31 2.04 -12.06 -0.55
CA ASN A 31 2.01 -11.17 0.60
C ASN A 31 1.25 -9.86 0.32
N SER A 32 1.37 -9.29 -0.89
CA SER A 32 0.62 -8.08 -1.29
C SER A 32 -0.88 -8.33 -1.33
N ARG A 33 -1.32 -9.50 -1.80
CA ARG A 33 -2.73 -9.91 -1.76
C ARG A 33 -3.27 -10.00 -0.31
N GLY A 34 -2.42 -10.37 0.66
CA GLY A 34 -2.77 -10.34 2.08
C GLY A 34 -2.90 -8.91 2.63
N VAL A 35 -2.00 -8.01 2.21
CA VAL A 35 -2.07 -6.58 2.54
C VAL A 35 -3.35 -5.96 2.00
N ASP A 36 -3.71 -6.21 0.74
CA ASP A 36 -4.95 -5.69 0.14
C ASP A 36 -6.20 -6.22 0.86
N VAL A 37 -6.22 -7.50 1.22
CA VAL A 37 -7.33 -8.09 1.99
C VAL A 37 -7.41 -7.48 3.39
N LEU A 38 -6.28 -7.19 4.05
CA LEU A 38 -6.28 -6.49 5.33
C LEU A 38 -6.75 -5.03 5.18
N PHE A 39 -6.29 -4.36 4.13
CA PHE A 39 -6.60 -2.96 3.84
C PHE A 39 -8.08 -2.76 3.52
N PHE A 40 -8.65 -3.61 2.66
CA PHE A 40 -10.03 -3.50 2.18
C PHE A 40 -11.04 -4.29 3.00
N LYS A 41 -10.69 -5.49 3.50
CA LYS A 41 -11.62 -6.44 4.12
C LYS A 41 -11.44 -6.59 5.63
N GLY A 42 -10.25 -6.30 6.17
CA GLY A 42 -9.94 -6.45 7.59
C GLY A 42 -9.88 -7.91 8.01
N ASP A 43 -8.77 -8.60 7.71
CA ASP A 43 -8.60 -10.00 8.08
C ASP A 43 -8.12 -10.15 9.54
N PRO A 44 -8.91 -10.76 10.45
CA PRO A 44 -8.49 -10.98 11.84
C PRO A 44 -7.29 -11.93 11.97
N LYS A 45 -7.00 -12.75 10.96
CA LYS A 45 -5.84 -13.66 10.92
C LYS A 45 -4.61 -13.03 10.29
N ALA A 46 -4.65 -11.74 9.93
CA ALA A 46 -3.53 -11.10 9.26
C ALA A 46 -2.26 -11.08 10.14
N PRO A 47 -1.09 -11.38 9.54
CA PRO A 47 0.19 -11.38 10.24
C PRO A 47 0.54 -9.99 10.78
N MET A 48 1.30 -9.96 11.88
CA MET A 48 1.59 -8.74 12.64
C MET A 48 2.28 -7.66 11.80
N VAL A 49 3.13 -8.05 10.84
CA VAL A 49 3.80 -7.12 9.91
C VAL A 49 2.79 -6.34 9.05
N GLN A 50 1.72 -6.98 8.60
CA GLN A 50 0.68 -6.29 7.82
C GLN A 50 -0.12 -5.30 8.67
N ARG A 51 -0.33 -5.60 9.96
CA ARG A 51 -0.94 -4.66 10.92
C ARG A 51 -0.07 -3.43 11.15
N VAL A 52 1.24 -3.62 11.29
CA VAL A 52 2.21 -2.51 11.36
C VAL A 52 2.13 -1.67 10.10
N GLY A 53 1.99 -2.28 8.92
CA GLY A 53 1.73 -1.58 7.66
C GLY A 53 0.51 -0.65 7.73
N CYS A 54 -0.63 -1.13 8.23
CA CYS A 54 -1.83 -0.31 8.42
C CYS A 54 -1.61 0.83 9.44
N TRP A 55 -0.84 0.60 10.50
CA TRP A 55 -0.53 1.64 11.47
C TRP A 55 0.38 2.72 10.90
N VAL A 56 1.48 2.33 10.23
CA VAL A 56 2.41 3.25 9.59
C VAL A 56 1.69 4.08 8.53
N PHE A 57 0.87 3.43 7.70
CA PHE A 57 0.06 4.12 6.71
C PHE A 57 -0.94 5.09 7.35
N GLY A 58 -1.70 4.64 8.36
CA GLY A 58 -2.63 5.49 9.11
C GLY A 58 -1.95 6.70 9.74
N ILE A 59 -0.75 6.52 10.32
CA ILE A 59 0.06 7.61 10.87
C ILE A 59 0.48 8.61 9.79
N SER A 60 0.92 8.14 8.62
CA SER A 60 1.25 9.04 7.51
C SER A 60 0.05 9.90 7.06
N MET A 61 -1.16 9.32 7.06
CA MET A 61 -2.39 10.07 6.76
C MET A 61 -2.71 11.11 7.84
N PHE A 62 -2.39 10.86 9.11
CA PHE A 62 -2.52 11.88 10.16
C PHE A 62 -1.58 13.07 9.94
N PHE A 63 -0.36 12.85 9.44
CA PHE A 63 0.52 13.95 9.07
C PHE A 63 -0.06 14.80 7.94
N ILE A 64 -0.58 14.16 6.89
CA ILE A 64 -1.25 14.87 5.78
C ILE A 64 -2.47 15.63 6.28
N THR A 65 -3.22 15.06 7.22
CA THR A 65 -4.36 15.74 7.85
C THR A 65 -3.90 16.97 8.63
N ALA A 66 -2.82 16.86 9.40
CA ALA A 66 -2.27 17.97 10.18
C ALA A 66 -1.80 19.12 9.29
N THR A 67 -1.10 18.83 8.20
CA THR A 67 -0.67 19.86 7.24
C THR A 67 -1.88 20.47 6.54
N SER A 68 -2.87 19.67 6.15
CA SER A 68 -4.09 20.19 5.51
C SER A 68 -4.90 21.09 6.45
N ILE A 69 -4.94 20.78 7.75
CA ILE A 69 -5.58 21.64 8.76
C ILE A 69 -4.79 22.94 8.92
N ALA A 70 -3.46 22.89 8.95
CA ALA A 70 -2.64 24.11 9.04
C ALA A 70 -2.92 25.04 7.85
N GLU A 71 -2.93 24.50 6.62
CA GLU A 71 -3.24 25.24 5.40
C GLU A 71 -4.69 25.73 5.36
N LEU A 72 -5.64 24.95 5.90
CA LEU A 72 -7.04 25.38 6.06
C LEU A 72 -7.15 26.59 6.99
N LEU A 73 -6.38 26.63 8.08
CA LEU A 73 -6.42 27.74 9.03
C LEU A 73 -5.86 29.04 8.43
N ASP A 74 -4.87 28.93 7.55
CA ASP A 74 -4.26 30.09 6.87
C ASP A 74 -5.12 30.56 5.68
N SER A 75 -5.41 29.67 4.73
CA SER A 75 -6.11 30.01 3.48
C SER A 75 -7.62 30.11 3.59
N LYS A 76 -8.23 29.48 4.61
CA LYS A 76 -9.68 29.29 4.77
C LYS A 76 -10.38 28.69 3.54
N SER A 77 -9.63 27.95 2.71
CA SER A 77 -10.17 27.31 1.50
C SER A 77 -10.95 26.04 1.85
N ALA A 78 -12.08 25.84 1.18
CA ALA A 78 -12.88 24.63 1.30
C ALA A 78 -12.14 23.38 0.81
N GLU A 79 -11.16 23.53 -0.10
CA GLU A 79 -10.38 22.41 -0.64
C GLU A 79 -9.54 21.73 0.44
N TRP A 80 -8.86 22.54 1.26
CA TRP A 80 -8.07 22.03 2.38
C TRP A 80 -8.94 21.42 3.48
N ALA A 81 -10.17 21.92 3.66
CA ALA A 81 -11.15 21.29 4.56
C ALA A 81 -11.58 19.91 4.05
N ILE A 82 -11.86 19.78 2.75
CA ILE A 82 -12.20 18.50 2.14
C ILE A 82 -11.03 17.53 2.28
N MET A 83 -9.80 17.98 1.98
CA MET A 83 -8.61 17.16 2.10
C MET A 83 -8.38 16.68 3.53
N ALA A 84 -8.46 17.59 4.53
CA ALA A 84 -8.31 17.23 5.94
C ALA A 84 -9.34 16.20 6.41
N LEU A 85 -10.61 16.37 6.01
CA LEU A 85 -11.67 15.42 6.35
C LEU A 85 -11.46 14.07 5.67
N ALA A 86 -11.09 14.06 4.39
CA ALA A 86 -10.85 12.84 3.62
C ALA A 86 -9.65 12.06 4.18
N SER A 87 -8.51 12.73 4.37
CA SER A 87 -7.29 12.10 4.88
C SER A 87 -7.45 11.65 6.33
N GLY A 88 -8.12 12.45 7.17
CA GLY A 88 -8.33 12.13 8.59
C GLY A 88 -9.29 10.96 8.77
N GLY A 89 -10.42 10.97 8.05
CA GLY A 89 -11.39 9.89 8.06
C GLY A 89 -10.82 8.58 7.52
N PHE A 90 -10.15 8.64 6.37
CA PHE A 90 -9.52 7.46 5.76
C PHE A 90 -8.35 6.94 6.61
N GLY A 91 -7.48 7.84 7.08
CA GLY A 91 -6.35 7.50 7.94
C GLY A 91 -6.76 6.83 9.24
N GLY A 92 -7.77 7.41 9.93
CA GLY A 92 -8.33 6.82 11.15
C GLY A 92 -8.99 5.46 10.91
N TRP A 93 -9.70 5.31 9.79
CA TRP A 93 -10.31 4.03 9.40
C TRP A 93 -9.25 2.94 9.14
N VAL A 94 -8.22 3.22 8.32
CA VAL A 94 -7.13 2.27 8.06
C VAL A 94 -6.36 1.96 9.35
N PHE A 95 -6.06 2.96 10.17
CA PHE A 95 -5.35 2.78 11.43
C PHE A 95 -6.12 1.84 12.39
N SER A 96 -7.43 2.03 12.50
CA SER A 96 -8.30 1.20 13.34
C SER A 96 -8.30 -0.28 12.92
N ARG A 97 -8.08 -0.56 11.62
CA ARG A 97 -8.01 -1.94 11.10
C ARG A 97 -6.79 -2.70 11.53
N GLY A 98 -5.67 -2.03 11.84
CA GLY A 98 -4.52 -2.70 12.45
C GLY A 98 -4.85 -3.37 13.80
N PHE A 99 -5.91 -2.93 14.48
CA PHE A 99 -6.38 -3.51 15.75
C PHE A 99 -7.43 -4.63 15.58
N VAL A 100 -7.97 -4.86 14.37
CA VAL A 100 -8.99 -5.89 14.12
C VAL A 100 -8.37 -7.27 14.27
N GLY A 101 -8.78 -8.05 15.27
CA GLY A 101 -8.22 -9.37 15.60
C GLY A 101 -7.35 -9.42 16.86
N LEU A 102 -6.76 -8.29 17.29
CA LEU A 102 -6.08 -8.19 18.60
C LEU A 102 -7.07 -8.34 19.76
N LYS A 103 -8.32 -7.89 19.59
CA LYS A 103 -9.40 -8.04 20.58
C LYS A 103 -9.88 -9.48 20.78
N ASN A 104 -9.68 -10.38 19.82
CA ASN A 104 -10.12 -11.78 19.92
C ASN A 104 -9.08 -12.73 20.54
N GLY A 105 -7.85 -12.25 20.78
CA GLY A 105 -6.77 -13.03 21.40
C GLY A 105 -6.64 -12.89 22.92
N ARG A 106 -7.50 -12.08 23.57
CA ARG A 106 -7.60 -12.03 25.05
C ARG A 106 -8.79 -12.88 25.50
N LYS A 107 -8.57 -14.20 25.57
CA LYS A 107 -9.29 -15.08 26.50
C LYS A 107 -8.30 -15.57 27.53
#